data_AF-A0A8I0G6C6-F1
#
_entry.id   AF-A0A8I0G6C6-F1
#
_cell.length_a   1.000
_cell.length_b   1.000
_cell.length_c   1.000
_cell.angle_alpha   90.00
_cell.angle_beta   90.00
_cell.angle_gamma   90.00
#
_symmetry.space_group_name_H-M   'P 1'
#
loop_
_entity.id
_entity.type
_entity.pdbx_description
1 polymer ?
#
loop_
_entity_poly.entity_id
_entity_poly.type
_entity_poly.pdbx_seq_one_letter_code
_entity_poly.pdbx_strand_id
1 'polypeptide(L)'
;LPVSGIPFGKWDNPNVSVGFDGTSIIVRDISYTGRDDVAGTATIDLVIFNQTAPVGGDGITMTNAAGQVTFSTLKRPFVYDRQIQITDAFQNIGGGFCQIVYTGVQVRMDGGYGNIRTKGVVMSGGNVRSAYNKV
;
A
#
# COMPACT_ATOMS: atom_id res chain seq x y z
N LEU A 1 7.20 -0.48 -10.54
CA LEU A 1 7.77 -1.33 -9.45
C LEU A 1 8.94 -2.15 -10.00
N PRO A 2 9.93 -2.58 -9.19
CA PRO A 2 11.04 -3.43 -9.67
C PRO A 2 10.59 -4.83 -10.11
N VAL A 3 9.44 -5.29 -9.63
CA VAL A 3 8.75 -6.51 -10.08
C VAL A 3 7.24 -6.27 -10.07
N SER A 4 6.49 -6.99 -10.89
CA SER A 4 5.02 -6.98 -10.85
C SER A 4 4.50 -7.78 -9.65
N GLY A 5 3.41 -7.33 -9.05
CA GLY A 5 2.81 -7.99 -7.89
C GLY A 5 1.93 -7.06 -7.07
N ILE A 6 1.54 -7.53 -5.89
CA ILE A 6 0.73 -6.78 -4.93
C ILE A 6 1.67 -6.10 -3.93
N PRO A 7 1.77 -4.76 -3.93
CA PRO A 7 2.67 -4.04 -3.03
C PRO A 7 2.05 -3.87 -1.64
N PHE A 8 2.86 -4.16 -0.62
CA PHE A 8 2.63 -3.83 0.78
C PHE A 8 3.70 -2.84 1.22
N GLY A 9 3.28 -1.75 1.84
CA GLY A 9 4.14 -0.66 2.25
C GLY A 9 4.06 -0.38 3.74
N LYS A 10 5.14 0.20 4.27
CA LYS A 10 5.16 0.85 5.57
C LYS A 10 5.86 2.21 5.43
N TRP A 11 5.22 3.26 5.95
CA TRP A 11 5.74 4.62 5.96
C TRP A 11 5.15 5.38 7.14
N ASP A 12 5.70 6.56 7.44
CA ASP A 12 5.19 7.41 8.51
C ASP A 12 5.15 8.87 8.05
N ASN A 13 4.01 9.28 7.49
CA ASN A 13 3.76 10.65 7.10
C ASN A 13 2.25 10.92 7.06
N PRO A 14 1.69 11.71 7.99
CA PRO A 14 0.26 11.97 8.07
C PRO A 14 -0.24 12.92 6.98
N ASN A 15 0.67 13.56 6.24
CA ASN A 15 0.37 14.57 5.22
C ASN A 15 0.40 14.03 3.81
N VAL A 16 0.59 12.72 3.61
CA VAL A 16 0.53 12.11 2.28
C VAL A 16 -0.40 10.91 2.22
N SER A 17 -1.06 10.78 1.09
CA SER A 17 -1.81 9.59 0.69
C SER A 17 -1.00 8.83 -0.35
N VAL A 18 -1.02 7.50 -0.26
CA VAL A 18 -0.29 6.58 -1.13
C VAL A 18 -1.29 5.61 -1.78
N GLY A 19 -1.28 5.53 -3.10
CA GLY A 19 -2.09 4.60 -3.88
C GLY A 19 -1.25 3.81 -4.88
N PHE A 20 -1.81 2.74 -5.44
CA PHE A 20 -1.19 1.94 -6.48
C PHE A 20 -2.19 1.76 -7.63
N ASP A 21 -1.79 2.15 -8.84
CA ASP A 21 -2.65 2.11 -10.03
C ASP A 21 -2.50 0.83 -10.87
N GLY A 22 -1.75 -0.14 -10.37
CA GLY A 22 -1.39 -1.36 -11.09
C GLY A 22 0.00 -1.33 -11.72
N THR A 23 0.61 -0.14 -11.85
CA THR A 23 1.96 0.04 -12.43
C THR A 23 2.88 0.83 -11.50
N SER A 24 2.36 1.93 -10.96
CA SER A 24 3.10 2.96 -10.22
C SER A 24 2.48 3.21 -8.85
N ILE A 25 3.35 3.48 -7.87
CA ILE A 25 2.94 4.01 -6.57
C ILE A 25 2.75 5.53 -6.74
N ILE A 26 1.58 6.04 -6.39
CA ILE A 26 1.20 7.44 -6.52
C ILE A 26 1.11 8.06 -5.13
N VAL A 27 1.95 9.06 -4.87
CA VAL A 27 2.02 9.76 -3.59
C VAL A 27 1.51 11.19 -3.78
N ARG A 28 0.46 11.57 -3.03
CA ARG A 28 -0.15 12.90 -3.12
C ARG A 28 -0.14 13.59 -1.77
N ASP A 29 0.13 14.88 -1.80
CA ASP A 29 0.03 15.74 -0.62
C ASP A 29 -1.43 15.92 -0.26
N ILE A 30 -1.76 15.56 0.98
CA ILE A 30 -3.09 15.76 1.50
C ILE A 30 -3.21 17.04 2.33
N SER A 31 -2.14 17.70 2.73
CA SER A 31 -2.26 19.00 3.40
C SER A 31 -2.74 20.13 2.46
N TYR A 32 -2.63 19.95 1.14
CA TYR A 32 -3.06 20.92 0.14
C TYR A 32 -4.60 21.02 0.04
N THR A 33 -5.12 22.24 0.23
CA THR A 33 -6.56 22.52 0.24
C THR A 33 -7.11 23.02 -1.09
N GLY A 34 -6.24 23.39 -2.05
CA GLY A 34 -6.67 23.82 -3.38
C GLY A 34 -7.09 22.66 -4.28
N ARG A 35 -7.46 22.98 -5.52
CA ARG A 35 -8.07 22.01 -6.46
C ARG A 35 -7.06 21.12 -7.18
N ASP A 36 -5.82 21.58 -7.29
CA ASP A 36 -4.74 20.94 -8.04
C ASP A 36 -4.32 19.59 -7.45
N ASP A 37 -3.80 18.73 -8.31
CA ASP A 37 -3.23 17.45 -7.90
C ASP A 37 -1.74 17.62 -7.54
N VAL A 38 -1.45 17.80 -6.25
CA VAL A 38 -0.11 18.10 -5.75
C VAL A 38 0.61 16.81 -5.37
N ALA A 39 1.82 16.62 -5.91
CA ALA A 39 2.67 15.49 -5.57
C ALA A 39 3.14 15.57 -4.11
N GLY A 40 3.09 14.44 -3.41
CA GLY A 40 3.67 14.29 -2.08
C GLY A 40 4.98 13.50 -2.13
N THR A 41 5.65 13.36 -0.99
CA THR A 41 6.86 12.52 -0.85
C THR A 41 6.80 11.70 0.43
N ALA A 42 7.15 10.42 0.32
CA ALA A 42 7.34 9.52 1.45
C ALA A 42 8.45 8.51 1.15
N THR A 43 9.19 8.14 2.19
CA THR A 43 10.06 6.98 2.18
C THR A 43 9.23 5.77 2.59
N ILE A 44 9.20 4.73 1.74
CA ILE A 44 8.35 3.55 1.93
C ILE A 44 9.22 2.30 2.00
N ASP A 45 9.12 1.57 3.12
CA ASP A 45 9.57 0.18 3.17
C ASP A 45 8.60 -0.67 2.36
N LEU A 46 9.10 -1.35 1.33
CA LEU A 46 8.26 -2.02 0.33
C LEU A 46 8.49 -3.54 0.30
N VAL A 47 7.39 -4.29 0.34
CA VAL A 47 7.32 -5.72 0.09
C VAL A 47 6.37 -5.95 -1.08
N ILE A 48 6.72 -6.82 -2.03
CA ILE A 48 5.88 -7.11 -3.19
C ILE A 48 5.61 -8.61 -3.23
N PHE A 49 4.34 -8.99 -3.18
CA PHE A 49 3.93 -10.36 -3.47
C PHE A 49 3.84 -10.54 -4.98
N ASN A 50 4.83 -11.23 -5.55
CA ASN A 50 4.84 -11.59 -6.95
C ASN A 50 4.46 -13.08 -7.13
N GLN A 51 3.90 -13.43 -8.28
CA GLN A 51 3.55 -14.82 -8.61
C GLN A 51 4.73 -15.62 -9.17
N THR A 52 5.90 -15.46 -8.56
CA THR A 52 7.10 -16.23 -8.93
C THR A 52 7.31 -17.32 -7.90
N ALA A 53 7.47 -18.56 -8.35
CA ALA A 53 7.76 -19.67 -7.45
C ALA A 53 9.00 -19.36 -6.59
N PRO A 54 8.96 -19.62 -5.28
CA PRO A 54 10.12 -19.43 -4.42
C PRO A 54 11.28 -20.30 -4.88
N VAL A 55 12.50 -19.88 -4.55
CA VAL A 55 13.71 -20.67 -4.78
C VAL A 55 14.08 -21.35 -3.46
N GLY A 56 14.29 -22.66 -3.51
CA GLY A 56 14.76 -23.45 -2.37
C GLY A 56 16.21 -23.13 -2.04
N GLY A 57 16.62 -23.36 -0.79
CA GLY A 57 17.98 -23.15 -0.33
C GLY A 57 18.12 -23.40 1.17
N ASP A 58 19.17 -22.84 1.77
CA ASP A 58 19.45 -23.00 3.19
C ASP A 58 18.27 -22.54 4.06
N GLY A 59 17.79 -23.44 4.91
CA GLY A 59 16.61 -23.24 5.76
C GLY A 59 15.49 -24.25 5.49
N ILE A 60 14.24 -23.84 5.74
CA ILE A 60 13.05 -24.66 5.50
C ILE A 60 12.61 -24.46 4.05
N THR A 61 12.59 -25.56 3.29
CA THR A 61 12.07 -25.63 1.92
C THR A 61 10.95 -26.68 1.89
N MET A 62 9.79 -26.32 1.35
CA MET A 62 8.68 -27.25 1.13
C MET A 62 8.42 -27.39 -0.37
N THR A 63 8.22 -28.62 -0.82
CA THR A 63 7.95 -28.94 -2.23
C THR A 63 6.62 -29.66 -2.38
N ASN A 64 5.91 -29.42 -3.49
CA ASN A 64 4.75 -30.23 -3.85
C ASN A 64 5.15 -31.56 -4.49
N ALA A 65 4.17 -32.43 -4.78
CA ALA A 65 4.41 -33.73 -5.41
C ALA A 65 5.04 -33.65 -6.82
N ALA A 66 4.93 -32.50 -7.50
CA ALA A 66 5.56 -32.25 -8.78
C ALA A 66 7.01 -31.71 -8.66
N GLY A 67 7.55 -31.63 -7.44
CA GLY A 67 8.91 -31.14 -7.17
C GLY A 67 9.07 -29.61 -7.20
N GLN A 68 7.98 -28.85 -7.31
CA GLN A 68 8.03 -27.39 -7.28
C GLN A 68 8.15 -26.90 -5.83
N VAL A 69 9.01 -25.91 -5.59
CA VAL A 69 9.10 -25.26 -4.28
C VAL A 69 7.87 -24.40 -4.05
N THR A 70 7.14 -24.66 -2.97
CA THR A 70 5.91 -23.95 -2.58
C THR A 70 6.12 -23.00 -1.42
N PHE A 71 7.17 -23.22 -0.62
CA PHE A 71 7.58 -22.35 0.47
C PHE A 71 9.10 -22.47 0.68
N SER A 72 9.75 -21.35 0.99
CA SER A 72 11.18 -21.30 1.28
C SER A 72 11.48 -20.17 2.26
N THR A 73 12.31 -20.44 3.27
CA THR A 73 12.85 -19.42 4.18
C THR A 73 14.17 -18.83 3.70
N LEU A 74 14.63 -19.16 2.48
CA LEU A 74 15.84 -18.58 1.89
C LEU A 74 15.77 -17.05 1.83
N LYS A 75 14.56 -16.50 1.70
CA LYS A 75 14.26 -15.08 1.91
C LYS A 75 13.41 -14.93 3.16
N ARG A 76 13.54 -13.79 3.85
CA ARG A 76 12.74 -13.49 5.05
C ARG A 76 11.24 -13.61 4.72
N PRO A 77 10.48 -14.50 5.38
CA PRO A 77 9.07 -14.65 5.13
C PRO A 77 8.33 -13.38 5.57
N PHE A 78 7.36 -12.97 4.77
CA PHE A 78 6.40 -11.93 5.12
C PHE A 78 5.07 -12.61 5.46
N VAL A 79 4.55 -12.36 6.66
CA VAL A 79 3.40 -13.06 7.21
C VAL A 79 2.16 -12.17 7.08
N TYR A 80 1.10 -12.72 6.51
CA TYR A 80 -0.21 -12.07 6.52
C TYR A 80 -0.82 -12.15 7.92
N ASP A 81 -1.12 -10.99 8.50
CA ASP A 81 -1.67 -10.87 9.85
C ASP A 81 -3.21 -10.92 9.83
N ARG A 82 -3.85 -9.92 9.21
CA ARG A 82 -5.32 -9.80 9.18
C ARG A 82 -5.83 -8.98 8.00
N GLN A 83 -7.14 -9.07 7.75
CA GLN A 83 -7.87 -8.15 6.90
C GLN A 83 -8.44 -7.00 7.74
N ILE A 84 -8.47 -5.79 7.19
CA ILE A 84 -9.16 -4.65 7.78
C ILE A 84 -10.08 -4.00 6.75
N GLN A 85 -11.23 -3.49 7.18
CA GLN A 85 -11.99 -2.52 6.41
C GLN A 85 -11.39 -1.14 6.70
N ILE A 86 -10.77 -0.53 5.70
CA ILE A 86 -10.20 0.81 5.86
C ILE A 86 -11.31 1.86 5.96
N THR A 87 -11.16 2.79 6.88
CA THR A 87 -12.11 3.89 7.11
C THR A 87 -11.40 5.24 7.01
N ASP A 88 -12.16 6.32 7.11
CA ASP A 88 -11.61 7.69 7.08
C ASP A 88 -10.96 8.09 8.42
N ALA A 89 -11.21 7.30 9.47
CA ALA A 89 -10.55 7.42 10.76
C ALA A 89 -9.30 6.55 10.82
N PHE A 90 -8.31 6.96 11.62
CA PHE A 90 -7.11 6.17 11.87
C PHE A 90 -7.44 4.86 12.59
N GLN A 91 -6.95 3.76 12.03
CA GLN A 91 -7.05 2.41 12.57
C GLN A 91 -5.64 1.88 12.84
N ASN A 92 -5.40 1.41 14.05
CA ASN A 92 -4.10 0.90 14.44
C ASN A 92 -3.81 -0.45 13.76
N ILE A 93 -2.63 -0.58 13.16
CA ILE A 93 -2.10 -1.83 12.61
C ILE A 93 -0.74 -2.20 13.24
N GLY A 94 -0.37 -1.51 14.33
CA GLY A 94 0.92 -1.63 14.98
C GLY A 94 2.08 -1.29 14.04
N GLY A 95 3.13 -2.11 14.10
CA GLY A 95 4.31 -1.96 13.22
C GLY A 95 4.20 -2.66 11.88
N GLY A 96 3.01 -3.15 11.50
CA GLY A 96 2.78 -3.94 10.29
C GLY A 96 2.85 -3.14 8.99
N PHE A 97 2.83 -3.86 7.87
CA PHE A 97 2.72 -3.28 6.54
C PHE A 97 1.25 -3.27 6.11
N CYS A 98 0.86 -2.30 5.29
CA CYS A 98 -0.47 -2.21 4.70
C CYS A 98 -0.38 -2.38 3.19
N GLN A 99 -1.38 -3.02 2.57
CA GLN A 99 -1.46 -3.09 1.12
C GLN A 99 -1.58 -1.66 0.56
N ILE A 100 -0.73 -1.32 -0.42
CA ILE A 100 -0.83 -0.04 -1.12
C ILE A 100 -1.87 -0.21 -2.23
N VAL A 101 -2.99 0.49 -2.10
CA VAL A 101 -4.15 0.34 -2.98
C VAL A 101 -4.99 1.61 -2.99
N TYR A 102 -5.82 1.78 -4.02
CA TYR A 102 -6.90 2.76 -3.95
C TYR A 102 -8.09 2.19 -3.17
N THR A 103 -8.64 3.02 -2.29
CA THR A 103 -9.60 2.62 -1.26
C THR A 103 -11.02 3.14 -1.53
N GLY A 104 -11.21 3.83 -2.65
CA GLY A 104 -12.50 4.36 -3.07
C GLY A 104 -12.37 5.67 -3.83
N VAL A 105 -13.48 6.41 -3.90
CA VAL A 105 -13.59 7.72 -4.53
C VAL A 105 -14.34 8.65 -3.58
N GLN A 106 -13.97 9.92 -3.57
CA GLN A 106 -14.68 10.98 -2.86
C GLN A 106 -14.91 12.16 -3.79
N VAL A 107 -16.05 12.83 -3.62
CA VAL A 107 -16.32 14.13 -4.23
C VAL A 107 -16.27 15.18 -3.14
N ARG A 108 -15.50 16.25 -3.36
CA ARG A 108 -15.51 17.45 -2.49
C ARG A 108 -15.94 18.66 -3.30
N MET A 109 -16.70 19.55 -2.67
CA MET A 109 -17.02 20.85 -3.25
C MET A 109 -15.96 21.86 -2.80
N ASP A 110 -15.28 22.47 -3.76
CA ASP A 110 -14.29 23.52 -3.49
C ASP A 110 -14.56 24.73 -4.39
N GLY A 111 -14.95 25.86 -3.80
CA GLY A 111 -15.28 27.11 -4.50
C GLY A 111 -16.25 26.96 -5.68
N GLY A 112 -17.27 26.11 -5.57
CA GLY A 112 -18.28 25.87 -6.61
C GLY A 112 -17.96 24.76 -7.62
N TYR A 113 -16.83 24.05 -7.46
CA TYR A 113 -16.42 22.97 -8.36
C TYR A 113 -16.47 21.63 -7.61
N GLY A 114 -17.09 20.63 -8.24
CA GLY A 114 -17.07 19.24 -7.78
C GLY A 114 -15.76 18.56 -8.13
N ASN A 115 -14.88 18.40 -7.17
CA ASN A 115 -13.58 17.78 -7.35
C ASN A 115 -13.67 16.30 -6.96
N ILE A 116 -13.69 15.43 -7.98
CA ILE A 116 -13.67 13.97 -7.82
C ILE A 116 -12.22 13.54 -7.61
N ARG A 117 -11.97 12.74 -6.57
CA ARG A 117 -10.65 12.16 -6.30
C ARG A 117 -10.76 10.70 -5.91
N THR A 118 -9.83 9.89 -6.40
CA THR A 118 -9.57 8.58 -5.80
C THR A 118 -9.00 8.75 -4.40
N LYS A 119 -9.25 7.76 -3.54
CA LYS A 119 -8.69 7.69 -2.20
C LYS A 119 -7.58 6.66 -2.17
N GLY A 120 -6.50 6.95 -1.44
CA GLY A 120 -5.41 6.05 -1.12
C GLY A 120 -5.32 5.81 0.38
N VAL A 121 -4.19 5.26 0.81
CA VAL A 121 -3.88 4.97 2.21
C VAL A 121 -2.99 6.08 2.76
N VAL A 122 -3.31 6.59 3.94
CA VAL A 122 -2.43 7.41 4.77
C VAL A 122 -1.91 6.52 5.89
N MET A 123 -0.61 6.55 6.16
CA MET A 123 -0.01 5.83 7.29
C MET A 123 0.78 6.81 8.17
N SER A 124 0.52 6.78 9.47
CA SER A 124 1.35 7.50 10.45
C SER A 124 1.28 6.87 11.83
N GLY A 125 2.42 6.77 12.52
CA GLY A 125 2.52 6.24 13.88
C GLY A 125 1.94 4.84 14.05
N GLY A 126 2.02 3.99 13.02
CA GLY A 126 1.45 2.63 13.04
C GLY A 126 -0.08 2.57 12.84
N ASN A 127 -0.69 3.68 12.41
CA ASN A 127 -2.11 3.75 12.08
C ASN A 127 -2.30 4.01 10.59
N VAL A 128 -3.38 3.48 10.03
CA VAL A 128 -3.78 3.71 8.65
C VAL A 128 -5.19 4.28 8.55
N ARG A 129 -5.45 5.08 7.51
CA ARG A 129 -6.79 5.54 7.14
C ARG A 129 -6.88 5.79 5.65
N SER A 130 -8.10 5.95 5.16
CA SER A 130 -8.42 6.36 3.80
C SER A 130 -8.41 7.89 3.69
N ALA A 131 -7.77 8.43 2.66
CA ALA A 131 -7.82 9.86 2.33
C ALA A 131 -7.61 10.11 0.84
N TYR A 132 -7.95 11.32 0.39
CA TYR A 132 -7.78 11.75 -1.01
C TYR A 132 -6.38 11.51 -1.52
N ASN A 133 -6.29 11.12 -2.79
CA ASN A 133 -5.05 10.91 -3.51
C ASN A 133 -5.13 11.69 -4.84
N LYS A 134 -5.07 10.99 -5.98
CA LYS A 134 -5.14 11.59 -7.32
C LYS A 134 -6.57 11.97 -7.72
N VAL A 135 -6.64 12.97 -8.59
CA VAL A 135 -7.79 13.27 -9.46
C VAL A 135 -7.78 12.29 -10.63
#